data_AF-A0A4Y1ZFU8-F1
#
_entry.id   AF-A0A4Y1ZFU8-F1
#
_cell.length_a   1.000
_cell.length_b   1.000
_cell.length_c   1.000
_cell.angle_alpha   90.00
_cell.angle_beta   90.00
_cell.angle_gamma   90.00
#
_symmetry.space_group_name_H-M   'P 1'
#
loop_
_entity.id
_entity.type
_entity.pdbx_description
1 polymer ?
#
loop_
_entity_poly.entity_id
_entity_poly.type
_entity_poly.pdbx_seq_one_letter_code
_entity_poly.pdbx_strand_id
1 'polypeptide(L)'
;MVPFLAALLIGSTVLLFAWMFLEGHLNRVVTLDLEFADLPDPFIGKHVFFISDIHRRHIAESWLNSLKESMDYVVIGGDLTEKGVPLKRVEANLRLLTACAPVFFVWGNHDREAKAQQIKALLDQYAVTIIENTAYVIDEQGYSLNFAGLTTCLPVNLILNGRSTAVEPMHQSCCSVIIRILSMN
;
A
#
# COMPACT_ATOMS: atom_id res chain seq x y z
N MET A 1 -6.05 10.62 51.86
CA MET A 1 -5.26 9.63 51.09
C MET A 1 -6.06 9.01 49.95
N VAL A 2 -7.24 8.43 50.21
CA VAL A 2 -8.10 7.83 49.17
C VAL A 2 -8.42 8.75 47.98
N PRO A 3 -8.86 10.02 48.15
CA PRO A 3 -9.18 10.87 46.99
C PRO A 3 -7.95 11.26 46.16
N PHE A 4 -6.77 11.37 46.79
CA PHE A 4 -5.52 11.64 46.09
C PHE A 4 -5.08 10.45 45.23
N LEU A 5 -5.17 9.23 45.77
CA LEU A 5 -4.88 7.99 45.04
C LEU A 5 -5.87 7.79 43.87
N ALA A 6 -7.16 8.08 44.09
CA ALA A 6 -8.17 8.01 43.03
C ALA A 6 -7.89 9.02 41.91
N ALA A 7 -7.53 10.27 42.24
CA ALA A 7 -7.17 11.28 41.25
C ALA A 7 -5.95 10.87 40.41
N LEU A 8 -4.95 10.22 41.03
CA LEU A 8 -3.75 9.74 40.34
C LEU A 8 -4.08 8.59 39.37
N LEU A 9 -4.93 7.64 39.77
CA LEU A 9 -5.40 6.55 38.90
C LEU A 9 -6.24 7.05 37.71
N ILE A 10 -7.12 8.02 37.94
CA ILE A 10 -7.90 8.63 36.86
C ILE A 10 -6.97 9.38 35.91
N GLY A 11 -6.04 10.17 36.45
CA GLY A 11 -5.05 10.89 35.66
C GLY A 11 -4.19 9.97 34.79
N SER A 12 -3.69 8.85 35.34
CA SER A 12 -2.90 7.88 34.58
C SER A 12 -3.73 7.19 33.50
N THR A 13 -4.99 6.88 33.78
CA THR A 13 -5.90 6.24 32.81
C THR A 13 -6.19 7.17 31.63
N VAL A 14 -6.50 8.45 31.91
CA VAL A 14 -6.71 9.46 30.87
C VAL A 14 -5.44 9.66 30.04
N LEU A 15 -4.27 9.71 30.68
CA LEU A 15 -2.99 9.84 29.98
C LEU A 15 -2.69 8.64 29.07
N LEU A 16 -2.95 7.42 29.54
CA LEU A 16 -2.80 6.20 28.74
C LEU A 16 -3.74 6.19 27.53
N PHE A 17 -5.02 6.51 27.71
CA PHE A 17 -5.97 6.60 26.59
C PHE A 17 -5.60 7.70 25.60
N ALA A 18 -5.12 8.86 26.09
CA ALA A 18 -4.62 9.92 25.22
C ALA A 18 -3.41 9.44 24.41
N TRP A 19 -2.44 8.77 25.05
CA TRP A 19 -1.27 8.22 24.38
C TRP A 19 -1.66 7.21 23.29
N MET A 20 -2.53 6.25 23.59
CA MET A 20 -3.02 5.27 22.63
C MET A 20 -3.76 5.93 21.45
N PHE A 21 -4.56 6.98 21.73
CA PHE A 21 -5.25 7.72 20.70
C PHE A 21 -4.27 8.44 19.76
N LEU A 22 -3.23 9.09 20.32
CA LEU A 22 -2.20 9.73 19.50
C LEU A 22 -1.45 8.69 18.65
N GLU A 23 -0.99 7.59 19.27
CA GLU A 23 -0.21 6.55 18.60
C GLU A 23 -0.96 5.95 17.39
N GLY A 24 -2.26 5.68 17.52
CA GLY A 24 -3.09 5.13 16.42
C GLY A 24 -3.38 6.12 15.28
N HIS A 25 -3.06 7.41 15.45
CA HIS A 25 -3.16 8.43 14.41
C HIS A 25 -1.80 8.81 13.80
N LEU A 26 -0.69 8.22 14.29
CA LEU A 26 0.63 8.41 13.70
C LEU A 26 0.78 7.55 12.44
N ASN A 27 1.16 8.20 11.34
CA ASN A 27 1.52 7.51 10.11
C ASN A 27 3.01 7.15 10.15
N ARG A 28 3.35 5.86 10.00
CA ARG A 28 4.74 5.41 9.96
C ARG A 28 5.12 4.92 8.58
N VAL A 29 5.95 5.70 7.88
CA VAL A 29 6.60 5.25 6.64
C VAL A 29 7.83 4.42 7.02
N VAL A 30 7.87 3.18 6.56
CA VAL A 30 9.04 2.30 6.63
C VAL A 30 9.64 2.24 5.22
N THR A 31 10.93 2.55 5.09
CA THR A 31 11.64 2.39 3.82
C THR A 31 12.41 1.08 3.86
N LEU A 32 12.23 0.25 2.84
CA LEU A 32 12.86 -1.04 2.67
C LEU A 32 13.61 -1.04 1.35
N ASP A 33 14.93 -1.09 1.41
CA ASP A 33 15.76 -1.24 0.22
C ASP A 33 15.91 -2.73 -0.07
N LEU A 34 15.37 -3.18 -1.20
CA LEU A 34 15.47 -4.56 -1.65
C LEU A 34 16.52 -4.67 -2.75
N GLU A 35 17.56 -5.44 -2.48
CA GLU A 35 18.60 -5.74 -3.46
C GLU A 35 18.27 -7.04 -4.20
N PHE A 36 18.31 -6.98 -5.52
CA PHE A 36 18.13 -8.13 -6.39
C PHE A 36 19.32 -8.23 -7.34
N ALA A 37 19.89 -9.43 -7.47
CA ALA A 37 21.03 -9.67 -8.35
C ALA A 37 20.67 -9.52 -9.84
N ASP A 38 19.43 -9.87 -10.20
CA ASP A 38 18.97 -9.95 -11.59
C ASP A 38 17.94 -8.84 -11.92
N LEU A 39 17.99 -7.70 -11.21
CA LEU A 39 17.09 -6.58 -11.50
C LEU A 39 17.48 -5.92 -12.83
N PRO A 40 16.56 -5.80 -13.80
CA PRO A 40 16.87 -5.11 -15.04
C PRO A 40 17.17 -3.63 -14.84
N ASP A 41 18.11 -3.10 -15.62
CA ASP A 41 18.55 -1.70 -15.58
C ASP A 41 17.43 -0.65 -15.52
N PRO A 42 16.32 -0.77 -16.30
CA PRO A 42 15.24 0.22 -16.27
C PRO A 42 14.53 0.32 -14.91
N PHE A 43 14.58 -0.75 -14.10
CA PHE A 43 13.90 -0.82 -12.81
C PHE A 43 14.82 -0.48 -11.62
N ILE A 44 16.12 -0.28 -11.85
CA ILE A 44 17.07 0.09 -10.80
C ILE A 44 16.71 1.48 -10.24
N GLY A 45 16.64 1.58 -8.91
CA GLY A 45 16.33 2.84 -8.24
C GLY A 45 14.86 3.28 -8.34
N LYS A 46 13.99 2.45 -8.93
CA LYS A 46 12.54 2.68 -8.89
C LYS A 46 12.02 2.60 -7.47
N HIS A 47 11.02 3.42 -7.18
CA HIS A 47 10.36 3.47 -5.90
C HIS A 47 8.94 2.92 -5.97
N VAL A 48 8.68 1.88 -5.18
CA VAL A 48 7.33 1.34 -4.99
C VAL A 48 6.79 1.85 -3.66
N PHE A 49 5.69 2.61 -3.71
CA PHE A 49 4.96 3.03 -2.52
C PHE A 49 3.83 2.05 -2.21
N PHE A 50 3.96 1.32 -1.11
CA PHE A 50 2.97 0.35 -0.66
C PHE A 50 2.12 0.93 0.46
N ILE A 51 0.80 0.79 0.38
CA ILE A 51 -0.15 1.20 1.43
C ILE A 51 -1.25 0.15 1.56
N SER A 52 -1.64 -0.22 2.78
CA SER A 52 -2.78 -1.10 3.05
C SER A 52 -3.59 -0.57 4.24
N ASP A 53 -4.74 -1.19 4.52
CA ASP A 53 -5.51 -0.96 5.75
C ASP A 53 -5.84 0.53 5.98
N ILE A 54 -6.25 1.19 4.90
CA ILE A 54 -6.67 2.59 4.93
C ILE A 54 -7.99 2.70 5.70
N HIS A 55 -8.93 1.77 5.51
CA HIS A 55 -10.21 1.70 6.22
C HIS A 55 -10.95 3.05 6.28
N ARG A 56 -10.91 3.73 7.43
CA ARG A 56 -11.58 5.02 7.68
C ARG A 56 -10.68 6.23 7.45
N ARG A 57 -9.39 6.04 7.19
CA ARG A 57 -8.38 7.09 7.19
C ARG A 57 -8.52 8.03 6.00
N HIS A 58 -8.13 9.26 6.24
CA HIS A 58 -7.98 10.27 5.21
C HIS A 58 -6.49 10.56 5.05
N ILE A 59 -5.96 10.37 3.85
CA ILE A 59 -4.56 10.65 3.56
C ILE A 59 -4.42 12.16 3.41
N ALA A 60 -3.58 12.77 4.25
CA ALA A 60 -3.32 14.21 4.15
C ALA A 60 -2.50 14.50 2.89
N GLU A 61 -3.00 15.41 2.04
CA GLU A 61 -2.34 15.81 0.80
C GLU A 61 -0.94 16.39 1.04
N SER A 62 -0.75 17.20 2.09
CA SER A 62 0.56 17.74 2.47
C SER A 62 1.57 16.65 2.79
N TRP A 63 1.12 15.59 3.47
CA TRP A 63 1.97 14.45 3.81
C TRP A 63 2.31 13.64 2.56
N LEU A 64 1.35 13.37 1.68
CA LEU A 64 1.61 12.64 0.44
C LEU A 64 2.54 13.43 -0.50
N ASN A 65 2.36 14.75 -0.59
CA ASN A 65 3.22 15.62 -1.39
C ASN A 65 4.68 15.61 -0.91
N SER A 66 4.93 15.41 0.39
CA SER A 66 6.30 15.25 0.91
C SER A 66 7.00 13.98 0.43
N LEU A 67 6.25 13.01 -0.12
CA LEU A 67 6.75 11.73 -0.60
C LEU A 67 6.67 11.60 -2.14
N LYS A 68 5.96 12.51 -2.81
CA LYS A 68 5.52 12.38 -4.21
C LYS A 68 6.66 12.26 -5.22
N GLU A 69 7.77 12.95 -5.02
CA GLU A 69 8.93 12.89 -5.94
C GLU A 69 9.66 11.54 -5.93
N SER A 70 9.29 10.64 -5.00
CA SER A 70 9.90 9.33 -4.81
C SER A 70 8.92 8.18 -5.06
N MET A 71 7.95 8.32 -5.97
CA MET A 71 7.00 7.24 -6.27
C MET A 71 6.94 6.97 -7.78
N ASP A 72 7.43 5.80 -8.20
CA ASP A 72 7.28 5.31 -9.58
C ASP A 72 6.02 4.45 -9.72
N TYR A 73 5.66 3.72 -8.66
CA TYR A 73 4.47 2.88 -8.59
C TYR A 73 3.82 2.99 -7.22
N VAL A 74 2.49 2.92 -7.15
CA VAL A 74 1.73 2.84 -5.91
C VAL A 74 0.98 1.52 -5.86
N VAL A 75 1.08 0.80 -4.75
CA VAL A 75 0.38 -0.47 -4.52
C VAL A 75 -0.52 -0.32 -3.30
N ILE A 76 -1.82 -0.47 -3.50
CA ILE A 76 -2.83 -0.55 -2.45
C ILE A 76 -3.07 -2.04 -2.14
N GLY A 77 -2.53 -2.52 -1.02
CA GLY A 77 -2.54 -3.92 -0.60
C GLY A 77 -3.85 -4.45 -0.04
N GLY A 78 -4.97 -3.78 -0.29
CA GLY A 78 -6.29 -4.12 0.23
C GLY A 78 -6.71 -3.33 1.47
N ASP A 79 -7.97 -3.51 1.83
CA ASP A 79 -8.66 -2.80 2.91
C ASP A 79 -8.59 -1.28 2.74
N LEU A 80 -8.91 -0.84 1.52
CA LEU A 80 -9.04 0.57 1.16
C LEU A 80 -10.20 1.22 1.91
N THR A 81 -11.26 0.47 2.20
CA THR A 81 -12.44 0.94 2.92
C THR A 81 -13.12 -0.17 3.70
N GLU A 82 -14.01 0.23 4.61
CA GLU A 82 -14.88 -0.69 5.35
C GLU A 82 -16.34 -0.19 5.39
N LYS A 83 -17.21 -1.01 5.97
CA LYS A 83 -18.64 -0.71 6.13
C LYS A 83 -18.84 0.61 6.88
N GLY A 84 -19.67 1.49 6.34
CA GLY A 84 -20.02 2.78 6.95
C GLY A 84 -19.10 3.95 6.54
N VAL A 85 -18.01 3.70 5.80
CA VAL A 85 -17.17 4.78 5.27
C VAL A 85 -17.87 5.45 4.07
N PRO A 86 -17.97 6.79 4.03
CA PRO A 86 -18.50 7.50 2.88
C PRO A 86 -17.60 7.32 1.65
N LEU A 87 -18.20 6.99 0.49
CA LEU A 87 -17.46 6.83 -0.77
C LEU A 87 -16.62 8.06 -1.14
N LYS A 88 -17.08 9.27 -0.81
CA LYS A 88 -16.32 10.51 -1.03
C LYS A 88 -14.95 10.52 -0.37
N ARG A 89 -14.79 9.82 0.76
CA ARG A 89 -13.49 9.69 1.43
C ARG A 89 -12.55 8.76 0.66
N VAL A 90 -13.08 7.63 0.19
CA VAL A 90 -12.34 6.69 -0.66
C VAL A 90 -11.90 7.39 -1.94
N GLU A 91 -12.82 8.11 -2.58
CA GLU A 91 -12.56 8.91 -3.77
C GLU A 91 -11.46 9.96 -3.55
N ALA A 92 -11.50 10.69 -2.42
CA ALA A 92 -10.48 11.68 -2.10
C ALA A 92 -9.08 11.05 -1.97
N ASN A 93 -8.98 9.88 -1.32
CA ASN A 93 -7.72 9.15 -1.19
C ASN A 93 -7.24 8.64 -2.57
N LEU A 94 -8.14 8.04 -3.37
CA LEU A 94 -7.80 7.54 -4.70
C LEU A 94 -7.28 8.65 -5.61
N ARG A 95 -7.95 9.82 -5.63
CA ARG A 95 -7.52 10.99 -6.40
C ARG A 95 -6.10 11.44 -6.04
N LEU A 96 -5.75 11.41 -4.76
CA LEU A 96 -4.42 11.80 -4.29
C LEU A 96 -3.36 10.76 -4.71
N LEU A 97 -3.65 9.48 -4.54
CA LEU A 97 -2.73 8.39 -4.88
C LEU A 97 -2.47 8.30 -6.39
N THR A 98 -3.51 8.38 -7.22
CA THR A 98 -3.37 8.33 -8.68
C THR A 98 -2.71 9.57 -9.28
N ALA A 99 -2.74 10.70 -8.57
CA ALA A 99 -1.99 11.89 -8.96
C ALA A 99 -0.48 11.78 -8.69
N CYS A 100 -0.02 10.74 -8.00
CA CYS A 100 1.39 10.50 -7.69
C CYS A 100 2.04 9.57 -8.71
N ALA A 101 1.46 8.40 -8.96
CA ALA A 101 1.99 7.38 -9.86
C ALA A 101 0.87 6.41 -10.31
N PRO A 102 1.13 5.51 -11.28
CA PRO A 102 0.24 4.39 -11.57
C PRO A 102 -0.08 3.58 -10.30
N VAL A 103 -1.37 3.31 -10.08
CA VAL A 103 -1.86 2.63 -8.87
C VAL A 103 -2.32 1.22 -9.21
N PHE A 104 -1.83 0.27 -8.42
CA PHE A 104 -2.26 -1.13 -8.41
C PHE A 104 -3.07 -1.40 -7.14
N PHE A 105 -4.16 -2.15 -7.25
CA PHE A 105 -5.04 -2.47 -6.13
C PHE A 105 -5.30 -3.97 -6.05
N VAL A 106 -5.25 -4.50 -4.84
CA VAL A 106 -5.68 -5.87 -4.50
C VAL A 106 -6.86 -5.77 -3.54
N TRP A 107 -7.85 -6.66 -3.69
CA TRP A 107 -9.02 -6.68 -2.80
C TRP A 107 -8.65 -7.11 -1.38
N GLY A 108 -9.06 -6.32 -0.39
CA GLY A 108 -9.16 -6.75 1.00
C GLY A 108 -10.49 -7.40 1.33
N ASN A 109 -10.60 -7.99 2.52
CA ASN A 109 -11.85 -8.57 3.00
C ASN A 109 -12.90 -7.48 3.31
N HIS A 110 -12.48 -6.36 3.89
CA HIS A 110 -13.40 -5.28 4.27
C HIS A 110 -13.95 -4.53 3.04
N ASP A 111 -13.15 -4.43 1.97
CA ASP A 111 -13.57 -3.84 0.70
C ASP A 111 -14.76 -4.61 0.09
N ARG A 112 -14.67 -5.94 0.10
CA ARG A 112 -15.72 -6.83 -0.41
C ARG A 112 -17.00 -6.72 0.41
N GLU A 113 -16.84 -6.68 1.72
CA GLU A 113 -17.94 -6.57 2.67
C GLU A 113 -18.67 -5.22 2.62
N ALA A 114 -17.94 -4.15 2.34
CA ALA A 114 -18.50 -2.81 2.33
C ALA A 114 -19.46 -2.61 1.15
N LYS A 115 -18.90 -2.39 -0.05
CA LYS A 115 -19.60 -1.90 -1.24
C LYS A 115 -18.80 -2.22 -2.51
N ALA A 116 -18.42 -3.50 -2.70
CA ALA A 116 -17.50 -3.95 -3.76
C ALA A 116 -17.77 -3.33 -5.15
N GLN A 117 -19.04 -3.28 -5.59
CA GLN A 117 -19.39 -2.70 -6.90
C GLN A 117 -19.13 -1.19 -6.98
N GLN A 118 -19.39 -0.44 -5.91
CA GLN A 118 -19.18 1.01 -5.88
C GLN A 118 -17.70 1.34 -5.78
N ILE A 119 -16.94 0.54 -5.04
CA ILE A 119 -15.48 0.64 -4.97
C ILE A 119 -14.88 0.34 -6.34
N LYS A 120 -15.31 -0.75 -6.99
CA LYS A 120 -14.85 -1.09 -8.34
C LYS A 120 -15.11 0.04 -9.33
N ALA A 121 -16.30 0.64 -9.30
CA ALA A 121 -16.63 1.78 -10.17
C ALA A 121 -15.70 2.97 -9.93
N LEU A 122 -15.34 3.27 -8.67
CA LEU A 122 -14.35 4.29 -8.35
C LEU A 122 -12.95 3.92 -8.85
N LEU A 123 -12.51 2.68 -8.63
CA LEU A 123 -11.20 2.22 -9.11
C LEU A 123 -11.10 2.35 -10.65
N ASP A 124 -12.14 1.92 -11.37
CA ASP A 124 -12.24 2.06 -12.82
C ASP A 124 -12.22 3.55 -13.24
N GLN A 125 -12.97 4.42 -12.54
CA GLN A 125 -13.02 5.86 -12.82
C GLN A 125 -11.66 6.54 -12.69
N TYR A 126 -10.84 6.13 -11.73
CA TYR A 126 -9.52 6.69 -11.48
C TYR A 126 -8.38 5.91 -12.17
N ALA A 127 -8.71 5.01 -13.12
CA ALA A 127 -7.76 4.19 -13.87
C ALA A 127 -6.81 3.37 -12.97
N VAL A 128 -7.32 2.88 -11.84
CA VAL A 128 -6.58 2.00 -10.93
C VAL A 128 -6.59 0.58 -11.47
N THR A 129 -5.42 -0.04 -11.56
CA THR A 129 -5.29 -1.42 -12.05
C THR A 129 -5.61 -2.41 -10.94
N ILE A 130 -6.69 -3.17 -11.09
CA ILE A 130 -7.07 -4.22 -10.14
C ILE A 130 -6.30 -5.50 -10.48
N ILE A 131 -5.53 -6.03 -9.53
CA ILE A 131 -4.80 -7.30 -9.67
C ILE A 131 -5.42 -8.33 -8.71
N GLU A 132 -6.24 -9.22 -9.26
CA GLU A 132 -6.99 -10.22 -8.49
C GLU A 132 -6.62 -11.62 -8.94
N ASN A 133 -5.74 -12.29 -8.18
CA ASN A 133 -5.20 -13.63 -8.49
C ASN A 133 -4.59 -13.73 -9.90
N THR A 134 -4.05 -12.62 -10.38
CA THR A 134 -3.37 -12.48 -11.66
C THR A 134 -2.04 -11.77 -11.47
N ALA A 135 -1.25 -11.71 -12.55
CA ALA A 135 -0.07 -10.86 -12.62
C ALA A 135 -0.32 -9.75 -13.65
N TYR A 136 0.13 -8.55 -13.32
CA TYR A 136 0.24 -7.43 -14.25
C TYR A 136 1.71 -7.24 -14.62
N VAL A 137 1.99 -7.13 -15.91
CA VAL A 137 3.36 -7.01 -16.43
C VAL A 137 3.60 -5.57 -16.84
N ILE A 138 4.67 -4.97 -16.32
CA ILE A 138 5.19 -3.68 -16.76
C ILE A 138 6.37 -3.97 -17.68
N ASP A 139 6.26 -3.53 -18.93
CA ASP A 139 7.35 -3.64 -19.89
C ASP A 139 8.06 -2.29 -20.06
N GLU A 140 9.35 -2.23 -19.74
CA GLU A 140 10.21 -1.07 -19.94
C GLU A 140 11.49 -1.47 -20.67
N GLN A 141 11.73 -0.84 -21.83
CA GLN A 141 12.95 -1.04 -22.63
C GLN A 141 13.26 -2.51 -22.99
N GLY A 142 12.22 -3.35 -23.14
CA GLY A 142 12.36 -4.77 -23.46
C GLY A 142 12.54 -5.69 -22.25
N TYR A 143 12.52 -5.15 -21.04
CA TYR A 143 12.50 -5.89 -19.78
C TYR A 143 11.12 -5.83 -19.15
N SER A 144 10.77 -6.87 -18.38
CA SER A 144 9.47 -6.98 -17.74
C SER A 144 9.57 -7.06 -16.22
N LEU A 145 8.69 -6.36 -15.53
CA LEU A 145 8.49 -6.42 -14.08
C LEU A 145 7.05 -6.88 -13.79
N ASN A 146 6.92 -7.93 -12.98
CA ASN A 146 5.62 -8.54 -12.68
C ASN A 146 5.08 -8.09 -11.31
N PHE A 147 3.87 -7.54 -11.28
CA PHE A 147 3.09 -7.31 -10.07
C PHE A 147 2.06 -8.43 -9.93
N ALA A 148 2.23 -9.30 -8.93
CA ALA A 148 1.28 -10.38 -8.65
C ALA A 148 0.38 -10.02 -7.46
N GLY A 149 -0.93 -10.07 -7.66
CA GLY A 149 -1.92 -9.76 -6.63
C GLY A 149 -2.55 -11.02 -6.07
N LEU A 150 -2.44 -11.23 -4.76
CA LEU A 150 -3.01 -12.38 -4.06
C LEU A 150 -4.16 -11.94 -3.18
N THR A 151 -5.32 -12.56 -3.32
CA THR A 151 -6.48 -12.30 -2.46
C THR A 151 -6.79 -13.55 -1.64
N THR A 152 -6.89 -13.41 -0.31
CA THR A 152 -7.07 -14.49 0.68
C THR A 152 -8.44 -15.21 0.65
N CYS A 153 -9.24 -15.07 -0.41
CA CYS A 153 -10.60 -15.64 -0.45
C CYS A 153 -10.68 -17.10 -0.92
N LEU A 154 -9.66 -17.68 -1.56
CA LEU A 154 -9.69 -19.05 -2.12
C LEU A 154 -8.29 -19.71 -2.14
N PRO A 155 -8.19 -21.05 -2.21
CA PRO A 155 -6.90 -21.72 -2.42
C PRO A 155 -6.28 -21.23 -3.73
N VAL A 156 -5.14 -20.57 -3.60
CA VAL A 156 -4.38 -19.99 -4.69
C VAL A 156 -3.70 -21.10 -5.49
N ASN A 157 -4.20 -21.41 -6.69
CA ASN A 157 -3.40 -22.08 -7.73
C ASN A 157 -2.77 -20.99 -8.60
N LEU A 158 -1.73 -20.32 -8.10
CA LEU A 158 -0.96 -19.40 -8.94
C LEU A 158 -0.07 -20.25 -9.86
N ILE A 159 -0.46 -20.38 -11.12
CA ILE A 159 0.47 -20.80 -12.16
C ILE A 159 1.29 -19.57 -12.52
N LEU A 160 2.36 -19.32 -11.75
CA LEU A 160 3.41 -18.42 -12.19
C LEU A 160 4.15 -19.10 -13.35
N ASN A 161 3.70 -18.87 -14.58
CA ASN A 161 4.49 -19.16 -15.77
C ASN A 161 5.59 -18.09 -15.93
N GLY A 162 6.43 -17.97 -14.89
CA GLY A 162 7.69 -17.25 -14.99
C GLY A 162 8.67 -18.13 -15.75
N ARG A 163 8.73 -18.00 -17.08
CA ARG A 163 10.00 -18.27 -17.76
C ARG A 163 10.91 -17.11 -17.38
N SER A 164 11.72 -17.32 -16.34
CA SER A 164 13.01 -16.63 -16.27
C SER A 164 13.81 -17.17 -17.45
N THR A 165 13.77 -16.47 -18.59
CA THR A 165 14.82 -16.64 -19.57
C THR A 165 16.06 -16.07 -18.92
N ALA A 166 16.85 -16.95 -18.28
CA ALA A 166 18.18 -16.64 -17.83
C ALA A 166 18.96 -16.09 -19.04
N VAL A 167 19.13 -14.77 -19.09
CA VAL A 167 20.24 -14.17 -19.82
C VAL A 167 21.46 -14.40 -18.93
N GLU A 168 22.51 -14.99 -19.48
CA GLU A 168 23.74 -15.30 -18.71
C GLU A 168 24.22 -14.05 -17.95
N PRO A 169 24.61 -14.19 -16.66
CA PRO A 169 24.98 -13.04 -15.86
C PRO A 169 26.36 -12.55 -16.31
N MET A 170 26.40 -11.37 -16.93
CA MET A 170 27.64 -10.64 -17.16
C MET A 170 27.70 -9.47 -16.18
N HIS A 171 28.56 -9.63 -15.17
CA HIS A 171 28.93 -8.65 -14.13
C HIS A 171 27.95 -8.49 -12.95
N GLN A 172 28.32 -9.10 -11.81
CA GLN A 172 27.67 -8.91 -10.51
C GLN A 172 27.91 -7.50 -9.99
N SER A 173 26.89 -6.65 -10.09
CA SER A 173 26.68 -5.50 -9.20
C SER A 173 25.30 -5.70 -8.57
N CYS A 174 25.22 -5.71 -7.24
CA CYS A 174 23.91 -5.78 -6.56
C CYS A 174 23.12 -4.51 -6.92
N CYS A 175 21.93 -4.66 -7.48
CA CYS A 175 21.06 -3.57 -7.90
C CYS A 175 19.81 -3.52 -7.03
N SER A 176 19.39 -2.32 -6.58
CA SER A 176 18.32 -2.18 -5.58
C SER A 176 17.03 -1.56 -6.15
N VAL A 177 15.88 -2.09 -5.74
CA VAL A 177 14.57 -1.42 -5.77
C VAL A 177 14.28 -0.89 -4.37
N ILE A 178 13.79 0.33 -4.26
CA ILE A 178 13.42 0.92 -2.98
C ILE A 178 11.90 0.76 -2.80
N ILE A 179 11.48 -0.02 -1.81
CA ILE A 179 10.07 -0.16 -1.44
C ILE A 179 9.81 0.70 -0.21
N ARG A 180 9.02 1.75 -0.37
CA ARG A 180 8.49 2.54 0.75
C ARG A 180 7.16 1.95 1.18
N ILE A 181 7.16 1.24 2.30
CA ILE A 181 5.98 0.64 2.91
C ILE A 181 5.39 1.64 3.91
N LEU A 182 4.19 2.11 3.64
CA LEU A 182 3.41 2.81 4.65
C LEU A 182 2.73 1.77 5.54
N SER A 183 3.23 1.66 6.78
CA SER A 183 2.53 0.92 7.82
C SER A 183 1.59 1.90 8.53
N MET A 184 0.29 1.67 8.36
CA MET A 184 -0.74 2.43 9.05
C MET A 184 -1.20 1.64 10.29
N ASN A 185 -0.59 1.91 11.45
CA ASN A 185 -0.83 1.23 12.74
C ASN A 185 -2.26 1.34 13.26
#